data_AF-A0AA34TKH2-F1
#
_entry.id   AF-A0AA34TKH2-F1
#
_cell.length_a   1.000
_cell.length_b   1.000
_cell.length_c   1.000
_cell.angle_alpha   90.00
_cell.angle_beta   90.00
_cell.angle_gamma   90.00
#
_symmetry.space_group_name_H-M   'P 1'
#
loop_
_entity.id
_entity.type
_entity.pdbx_description
1 polymer ?
#
loop_
_entity_poly.entity_id
_entity_poly.type
_entity_poly.pdbx_seq_one_letter_code
_entity_poly.pdbx_strand_id
1 'polypeptide(L)'
;MYITEIQKKIMDAFLVVANESNSGTRITMNEIANKVRMTPQAIYRKHFKSVIEISDTIRDETTDDIIKAMDEAFVKDKNLPILEAIAREVIPVMYKYHFAIRIFYHYTEYGDWFSYIGDGFVECARPFLKRDLSDVSIARESLLRLYVRIIIQILLQWVAEDSPAPPSIYCDEFLELCEMLHLSDYFDRSYLDDSL
;
A
#
# COMPACT_ATOMS: atom_id res chain seq x y z
N MET A 1 10.61 3.35 13.56
CA MET A 1 10.05 4.07 14.73
C MET A 1 9.34 3.06 15.62
N TYR A 2 9.42 3.15 16.96
CA TYR A 2 8.71 2.20 17.84
C TYR A 2 7.34 2.77 18.20
N ILE A 3 6.26 2.17 17.69
CA ILE A 3 4.87 2.58 17.98
C ILE A 3 4.41 1.85 19.24
N THR A 4 4.02 2.62 20.26
CA THR A 4 3.50 2.08 21.53
C THR A 4 2.06 1.59 21.38
N GLU A 5 1.62 0.70 22.26
CA GLU A 5 0.22 0.22 22.31
C GLU A 5 -0.80 1.37 22.51
N ILE A 6 -0.42 2.45 23.19
CA ILE A 6 -1.29 3.63 23.34
C ILE A 6 -1.36 4.41 22.02
N GLN A 7 -0.24 4.56 21.31
CA GLN A 7 -0.23 5.20 20.00
C GLN A 7 -1.08 4.42 18.99
N LYS A 8 -1.01 3.08 18.98
CA LYS A 8 -1.90 2.24 18.16
C LYS A 8 -3.37 2.50 18.44
N LYS A 9 -3.77 2.55 19.72
CA LYS A 9 -5.17 2.88 20.09
C LYS A 9 -5.60 4.26 19.60
N ILE A 10 -4.70 5.25 19.63
CA ILE A 10 -4.98 6.60 19.14
C ILE A 10 -5.10 6.60 17.61
N MET A 11 -4.28 5.83 16.91
CA MET A 11 -4.33 5.64 15.46
C MET A 11 -5.63 4.93 15.03
N ASP A 12 -6.02 3.85 15.70
CA ASP A 12 -7.29 3.16 15.46
C ASP A 12 -8.48 4.10 15.67
N ALA A 13 -8.43 4.91 16.74
CA ALA A 13 -9.45 5.91 17.00
C ALA A 13 -9.52 6.99 15.92
N PHE A 14 -8.38 7.42 15.37
CA PHE A 14 -8.36 8.31 14.22
C PHE A 14 -9.09 7.70 13.02
N LEU A 15 -8.79 6.45 12.67
CA LEU A 15 -9.44 5.76 11.54
C LEU A 15 -10.94 5.61 11.75
N VAL A 16 -11.39 5.30 12.97
CA VAL A 16 -12.83 5.23 13.31
C VAL A 16 -13.50 6.59 13.13
N VAL A 17 -12.89 7.67 13.64
CA VAL A 17 -13.44 9.03 13.46
C VAL A 17 -13.48 9.41 11.98
N ALA A 18 -12.43 9.08 11.22
CA ALA A 18 -12.38 9.32 9.79
C ALA A 18 -13.50 8.59 9.04
N ASN A 19 -13.77 7.34 9.40
CA ASN A 19 -14.84 6.53 8.80
C ASN A 19 -16.24 7.04 9.13
N GLU A 20 -16.44 7.60 10.33
CA GLU A 20 -17.72 8.16 10.78
C GLU A 20 -17.97 9.57 10.24
N SER A 21 -16.91 10.25 9.77
CA SER A 21 -16.98 11.61 9.25
C SER A 21 -17.42 11.63 7.80
N ASN A 22 -18.26 12.60 7.42
CA ASN A 22 -18.53 12.86 6.00
C ASN A 22 -17.23 13.34 5.33
N SER A 23 -16.93 12.83 4.14
CA SER A 23 -15.76 13.20 3.34
C SER A 23 -15.58 14.72 3.30
N GLY A 24 -14.40 15.20 3.71
CA GLY A 24 -14.05 16.63 3.75
C GLY A 24 -14.31 17.33 5.08
N THR A 25 -14.74 16.61 6.13
CA THR A 25 -14.78 17.17 7.49
C THR A 25 -13.41 17.01 8.15
N ARG A 26 -12.82 18.10 8.63
CA ARG A 26 -11.51 18.05 9.28
C ARG A 26 -11.62 17.35 10.65
N ILE A 27 -10.91 16.23 10.79
CA ILE A 27 -10.83 15.47 12.05
C ILE A 27 -10.12 16.30 13.13
N THR A 28 -10.66 16.31 14.34
CA THR A 28 -10.11 17.03 15.49
C THR A 28 -9.54 16.09 16.55
N MET A 29 -8.57 16.58 17.31
CA MET A 29 -8.01 15.82 18.44
C MET A 29 -9.05 15.54 19.53
N ASN A 30 -10.09 16.37 19.67
CA ASN A 30 -11.16 16.14 20.64
C ASN A 30 -11.96 14.88 20.32
N GLU A 31 -12.29 14.66 19.05
CA GLU A 31 -13.04 13.47 18.61
C GLU A 31 -12.22 12.19 18.86
N ILE A 32 -10.93 12.22 18.50
CA ILE A 32 -10.00 11.11 18.74
C ILE A 32 -9.87 10.85 20.25
N ALA A 33 -9.64 11.89 21.05
CA ALA A 33 -9.47 11.78 22.50
C ALA A 33 -10.70 11.18 23.19
N ASN A 34 -11.90 11.53 22.72
CA ASN A 34 -13.15 10.97 23.20
C ASN A 34 -13.24 9.45 22.94
N LYS A 35 -12.83 8.98 21.76
CA LYS A 35 -12.82 7.53 21.43
C LYS A 35 -11.89 6.74 22.33
N VAL A 36 -10.72 7.28 22.68
CA VAL A 36 -9.74 6.61 23.57
C VAL A 36 -9.90 6.94 25.06
N ARG A 37 -10.90 7.74 25.44
CA ARG A 37 -11.14 8.21 26.82
C ARG A 37 -9.91 8.90 27.44
N MET A 38 -9.24 9.73 26.66
CA MET A 38 -8.10 10.56 27.10
C MET A 38 -8.46 12.04 26.97
N THR A 39 -7.64 12.91 27.59
CA THR A 39 -7.72 14.34 27.26
C THR A 39 -6.85 14.63 26.02
N PRO A 40 -7.23 15.59 25.16
CA PRO A 40 -6.40 16.01 24.03
C PRO A 40 -4.98 16.39 24.47
N GLN A 41 -4.87 17.06 25.62
CA GLN A 41 -3.59 17.49 26.18
C GLN A 41 -2.68 16.32 26.58
N ALA A 42 -3.27 15.18 27.02
CA ALA A 42 -2.49 13.98 27.29
C ALA A 42 -1.92 13.38 25.99
N ILE A 43 -2.70 13.40 24.90
CA ILE A 43 -2.24 12.95 23.58
C ILE A 43 -1.13 13.86 23.06
N TYR A 44 -1.35 15.18 23.07
CA TYR A 44 -0.38 16.17 22.59
C TYR A 44 0.98 16.09 23.29
N ARG A 45 0.98 15.89 24.61
CA ARG A 45 2.22 15.90 25.39
C ARG A 45 3.03 14.61 25.30
N LYS A 46 2.38 13.47 25.04
CA LYS A 46 3.01 12.15 25.25
C LYS A 46 3.02 11.25 24.01
N HIS A 47 2.17 11.51 23.02
CA HIS A 47 1.92 10.55 21.95
C HIS A 47 2.02 11.16 20.56
N PHE A 48 1.29 12.25 20.29
CA PHE A 48 1.24 12.91 18.97
C PHE A 48 1.01 14.41 19.12
N LYS A 49 1.86 15.23 18.53
CA LYS A 49 1.82 16.70 18.54
C LYS A 49 0.70 17.26 17.67
N SER A 50 0.15 16.50 16.73
CA SER A 50 -0.95 16.92 15.86
C SER A 50 -1.77 15.75 15.32
N VAL A 51 -2.96 16.04 14.79
CA VAL A 51 -3.76 15.05 14.04
C VAL A 51 -3.04 14.63 12.74
N ILE A 52 -2.30 15.56 12.13
CA ILE A 52 -1.49 15.29 10.94
C ILE A 52 -0.41 14.24 11.25
N GLU A 53 0.28 14.37 12.38
CA GLU A 53 1.30 13.39 12.80
C GLU A 53 0.71 11.98 13.03
N ILE A 54 -0.54 11.88 13.50
CA ILE A 54 -1.24 10.59 13.59
C ILE A 54 -1.44 10.00 12.19
N SER A 55 -2.00 10.80 11.28
CA SER A 55 -2.25 10.39 9.90
C SER A 55 -0.95 9.98 9.19
N ASP A 56 0.10 10.79 9.31
CA ASP A 56 1.42 10.51 8.74
C ASP A 56 2.00 9.22 9.32
N THR A 57 1.90 9.02 10.65
CA THR A 57 2.40 7.79 11.28
C THR A 57 1.71 6.53 10.77
N ILE A 58 0.38 6.56 10.60
CA ILE A 58 -0.37 5.42 10.04
C ILE A 58 0.06 5.17 8.60
N ARG A 59 0.17 6.25 7.81
CA ARG A 59 0.59 6.17 6.41
C ARG A 59 1.99 5.57 6.27
N ASP A 60 2.93 6.03 7.08
CA ASP A 60 4.32 5.59 7.04
C ASP A 60 4.43 4.13 7.50
N GLU A 61 3.78 3.72 8.61
CA GLU A 61 3.75 2.32 9.04
C GLU A 61 3.14 1.40 7.99
N THR A 62 2.02 1.81 7.39
CA THR A 62 1.34 1.04 6.33
C THR A 62 2.24 0.90 5.10
N THR A 63 2.89 1.99 4.68
CA THR A 63 3.73 1.99 3.48
C THR A 63 5.01 1.19 3.69
N ASP A 64 5.68 1.36 4.83
CA ASP A 64 6.91 0.66 5.15
C ASP A 64 6.71 -0.86 5.13
N ASP A 65 5.62 -1.35 5.73
CA ASP A 65 5.28 -2.77 5.72
C ASP A 65 4.98 -3.28 4.30
N ILE A 66 4.25 -2.51 3.48
CA ILE A 66 3.92 -2.89 2.09
C ILE A 66 5.19 -2.92 1.23
N ILE A 67 6.04 -1.89 1.29
CA ILE A 67 7.28 -1.83 0.52
C ILE A 67 8.25 -2.92 0.96
N LYS A 68 8.31 -3.23 2.26
CA LYS A 68 9.09 -4.37 2.75
C LYS A 68 8.56 -5.69 2.19
N ALA A 69 7.25 -5.90 2.20
CA ALA A 69 6.64 -7.10 1.62
C ALA A 69 6.90 -7.22 0.11
N MET A 70 6.90 -6.09 -0.61
CA MET A 70 7.30 -6.02 -2.00
C MET A 70 8.77 -6.41 -2.19
N ASP A 71 9.69 -5.82 -1.45
CA ASP A 71 11.12 -6.16 -1.55
C ASP A 71 11.33 -7.66 -1.31
N GLU A 72 10.72 -8.20 -0.24
CA GLU A 72 10.74 -9.63 0.08
C GLU A 72 10.15 -10.49 -1.05
N ALA A 73 9.02 -10.11 -1.64
CA ALA A 73 8.41 -10.83 -2.77
C ALA A 73 9.38 -10.99 -3.94
N PHE A 74 10.13 -9.95 -4.25
CA PHE A 74 11.03 -9.94 -5.40
C PHE A 74 12.33 -10.72 -5.14
N VAL A 75 12.78 -10.85 -3.88
CA VAL A 75 14.05 -11.54 -3.57
C VAL A 75 13.93 -12.95 -2.99
N LYS A 76 12.82 -13.28 -2.31
CA LYS A 76 12.68 -14.48 -1.46
C LYS A 76 12.64 -15.80 -2.22
N ASP A 77 11.89 -15.87 -3.32
CA ASP A 77 11.83 -17.04 -4.19
C ASP A 77 12.11 -16.65 -5.65
N LYS A 78 13.32 -16.96 -6.11
CA LYS A 78 13.77 -16.64 -7.47
C LYS A 78 13.06 -17.45 -8.55
N ASN A 79 12.36 -18.53 -8.20
CA ASN A 79 11.64 -19.36 -9.16
C ASN A 79 10.17 -18.94 -9.33
N LEU A 80 9.67 -18.07 -8.46
CA LEU A 80 8.28 -17.65 -8.47
C LEU A 80 8.08 -16.45 -9.41
N PRO A 81 7.13 -16.49 -10.36
CA PRO A 81 6.78 -15.33 -11.17
C PRO A 81 6.46 -14.12 -10.30
N ILE A 82 6.83 -12.92 -10.76
CA ILE A 82 6.77 -11.69 -9.95
C ILE A 82 5.35 -11.40 -9.47
N LEU A 83 4.35 -11.58 -10.33
CA LEU A 83 2.96 -11.35 -9.98
C LEU A 83 2.47 -12.38 -8.95
N GLU A 84 2.91 -13.64 -9.04
CA GLU A 84 2.64 -14.64 -8.01
C GLU A 84 3.31 -14.29 -6.67
N ALA A 85 4.53 -13.73 -6.71
CA ALA A 85 5.21 -13.28 -5.51
C ALA A 85 4.48 -12.11 -4.84
N ILE A 86 4.04 -11.13 -5.63
CA ILE A 86 3.18 -10.03 -5.15
C ILE A 86 1.90 -10.60 -4.53
N ALA A 87 1.24 -11.56 -5.19
CA ALA A 87 0.03 -12.17 -4.66
C ALA A 87 0.26 -12.81 -3.29
N ARG A 88 1.36 -13.54 -3.12
CA ARG A 88 1.63 -14.28 -1.86
C ARG A 88 2.10 -13.40 -0.70
N GLU A 89 2.92 -12.39 -0.97
CA GLU A 89 3.60 -11.64 0.08
C GLU A 89 2.95 -10.27 0.34
N VAL A 90 2.42 -9.62 -0.69
CA VAL A 90 1.97 -8.22 -0.62
C VAL A 90 0.48 -8.12 -0.31
N ILE A 91 -0.35 -8.93 -0.97
CA ILE A 91 -1.82 -8.94 -0.77
C ILE A 91 -2.18 -9.16 0.71
N PRO A 92 -1.59 -10.13 1.46
CA PRO A 92 -1.89 -10.31 2.88
C PRO A 92 -1.54 -9.09 3.74
N VAL A 93 -0.44 -8.41 3.42
CA VAL A 93 0.01 -7.21 4.14
C VAL A 93 -0.91 -6.04 3.85
N MET A 94 -1.30 -5.82 2.60
CA MET A 94 -2.30 -4.82 2.26
C MET A 94 -3.64 -5.11 2.97
N TYR A 95 -4.09 -6.36 3.00
CA TYR A 95 -5.33 -6.73 3.68
C TYR A 95 -5.28 -6.47 5.20
N LYS A 96 -4.13 -6.69 5.86
CA LYS A 96 -3.93 -6.33 7.28
C LYS A 96 -4.25 -4.86 7.53
N TYR A 97 -3.95 -3.98 6.57
CA TYR A 97 -4.16 -2.54 6.64
C TYR A 97 -5.42 -2.06 5.88
N HIS A 98 -6.32 -2.94 5.43
CA HIS A 98 -7.43 -2.56 4.55
C HIS A 98 -8.28 -1.40 5.07
N PHE A 99 -8.57 -1.36 6.37
CA PHE A 99 -9.34 -0.26 6.96
C PHE A 99 -8.62 1.08 6.84
N ALA A 100 -7.30 1.11 7.09
CA ALA A 100 -6.50 2.32 6.91
C ALA A 100 -6.41 2.72 5.43
N ILE A 101 -6.13 1.75 4.55
CA ILE A 101 -6.02 1.98 3.10
C ILE A 101 -7.32 2.55 2.54
N ARG A 102 -8.48 1.99 2.90
CA ARG A 102 -9.80 2.49 2.50
C ARG A 102 -10.01 3.94 2.90
N ILE A 103 -9.68 4.29 4.14
CA ILE A 103 -9.81 5.67 4.62
C ILE A 103 -8.94 6.60 3.79
N PHE A 104 -7.66 6.29 3.57
CA PHE A 104 -6.78 7.13 2.76
C PHE A 104 -7.15 7.16 1.27
N TYR A 105 -7.78 6.12 0.76
CA TYR A 105 -8.28 6.05 -0.62
C TYR A 105 -9.46 6.97 -0.88
N HIS A 106 -10.36 7.15 0.10
CA HIS A 106 -11.55 7.97 -0.06
C HIS A 106 -11.44 9.37 0.55
N TYR A 107 -10.48 9.63 1.44
CA TYR A 107 -10.31 10.93 2.10
C TYR A 107 -9.28 11.82 1.37
N THR A 108 -9.78 12.70 0.49
CA THR A 108 -8.97 13.52 -0.43
C THR A 108 -8.05 14.54 0.24
N GLU A 109 -8.24 14.88 1.53
CA GLU A 109 -7.37 15.81 2.26
C GLU A 109 -5.95 15.27 2.51
N TYR A 110 -5.73 13.97 2.31
CA TYR A 110 -4.41 13.32 2.49
C TYR A 110 -3.76 12.91 1.15
N GLY A 111 -4.21 13.52 0.05
CA GLY A 111 -3.81 13.21 -1.32
C GLY A 111 -2.35 13.51 -1.63
N ASP A 112 -1.49 12.51 -1.42
CA ASP A 112 -0.26 12.22 -2.20
C ASP A 112 0.30 10.82 -1.91
N TRP A 113 -0.36 10.06 -1.02
CA TRP A 113 0.12 8.75 -0.59
C TRP A 113 0.27 7.74 -1.73
N PHE A 114 -0.61 7.81 -2.74
CA PHE A 114 -0.55 6.94 -3.92
C PHE A 114 0.68 7.18 -4.79
N SER A 115 1.12 8.44 -4.89
CA SER A 115 2.36 8.76 -5.58
C SER A 115 3.54 8.12 -4.84
N TYR A 116 3.57 8.23 -3.51
CA TYR A 116 4.65 7.72 -2.67
C TYR A 116 4.78 6.19 -2.73
N ILE A 117 3.68 5.44 -2.58
CA ILE A 117 3.70 3.97 -2.77
C ILE A 117 4.13 3.62 -4.20
N GLY A 118 3.64 4.37 -5.18
CA GLY A 118 3.98 4.20 -6.59
C GLY A 118 5.48 4.23 -6.84
N ASP A 119 6.17 5.22 -6.30
CA ASP A 119 7.62 5.38 -6.47
C ASP A 119 8.39 4.21 -5.84
N GLY A 120 7.99 3.75 -4.65
CA GLY A 120 8.60 2.58 -4.01
C GLY A 120 8.44 1.30 -4.84
N PHE A 121 7.26 1.05 -5.38
CA PHE A 121 7.02 -0.11 -6.27
C PHE A 121 7.83 -0.02 -7.56
N VAL A 122 7.96 1.18 -8.14
CA VAL A 122 8.77 1.39 -9.33
C VAL A 122 10.22 1.00 -9.06
N GLU A 123 10.79 1.40 -7.92
CA GLU A 123 12.16 1.01 -7.56
C GLU A 123 12.31 -0.50 -7.35
N CYS A 124 11.38 -1.15 -6.66
CA CYS A 124 11.40 -2.61 -6.48
C CYS A 124 11.26 -3.37 -7.81
N ALA A 125 10.39 -2.91 -8.72
CA ALA A 125 10.09 -3.60 -9.97
C ALA A 125 11.08 -3.31 -11.10
N ARG A 126 11.83 -2.20 -11.02
CA ARG A 126 12.79 -1.72 -12.04
C ARG A 126 13.75 -2.79 -12.57
N PRO A 127 14.39 -3.65 -11.73
CA PRO A 127 15.31 -4.67 -12.21
C PRO A 127 14.64 -5.77 -13.04
N PHE A 128 13.31 -5.91 -12.92
CA PHE A 128 12.57 -7.06 -13.40
C PHE A 128 11.68 -6.79 -14.62
N LEU A 129 11.70 -5.55 -15.12
CA LEU A 129 11.09 -5.24 -16.41
C LEU A 129 11.86 -5.99 -17.51
N LYS A 130 11.16 -6.71 -18.41
CA LYS A 130 11.81 -7.46 -19.50
C LYS A 130 12.76 -6.58 -20.29
N ARG A 131 13.91 -7.13 -20.68
CA ARG A 131 14.96 -6.36 -21.38
C ARG A 131 14.60 -6.05 -22.83
N ASP A 132 14.00 -7.01 -23.51
CA ASP A 132 13.59 -6.88 -24.89
C ASP A 132 12.12 -6.45 -24.97
N LEU A 133 11.92 -5.13 -25.05
CA LEU A 133 10.63 -4.50 -25.35
C LEU A 133 10.72 -3.80 -26.72
N SER A 134 11.48 -4.37 -27.66
CA SER A 134 11.83 -3.76 -28.96
C SER A 134 10.62 -3.43 -29.84
N ASP A 135 9.50 -4.09 -29.62
CA ASP A 135 8.24 -3.83 -30.33
C ASP A 135 7.49 -2.57 -29.83
N VAL A 136 7.98 -1.91 -28.77
CA VAL A 136 7.29 -0.77 -28.14
C VAL A 136 8.10 0.52 -28.28
N SER A 137 7.51 1.55 -28.90
CA SER A 137 8.15 2.87 -29.09
C SER A 137 8.20 3.75 -27.83
N ILE A 138 7.61 3.28 -26.72
CA ILE A 138 7.53 3.97 -25.45
C ILE A 138 8.83 3.74 -24.67
N ALA A 139 9.37 4.79 -24.05
CA ALA A 139 10.53 4.67 -23.18
C ALA A 139 10.29 3.62 -22.08
N ARG A 140 11.25 2.72 -21.90
CA ARG A 140 11.26 1.65 -20.89
C ARG A 140 10.78 2.11 -19.51
N GLU A 141 11.26 3.26 -19.08
CA GLU A 141 10.91 3.84 -17.78
C GLU A 141 9.43 4.27 -17.69
N SER A 142 8.87 4.79 -18.78
CA SER A 142 7.46 5.15 -18.85
C SER A 142 6.57 3.90 -18.84
N LEU A 143 7.02 2.82 -19.49
CA LEU A 143 6.35 1.52 -19.44
C LEU A 143 6.35 0.94 -18.02
N LEU A 144 7.50 0.95 -17.34
CA LEU A 144 7.60 0.53 -15.94
C LEU A 144 6.58 1.24 -15.07
N ARG A 145 6.56 2.59 -15.13
CA ARG A 145 5.61 3.40 -14.36
C ARG A 145 4.17 3.10 -14.71
N LEU A 146 3.86 2.85 -15.97
CA LEU A 146 2.51 2.50 -16.41
C LEU A 146 2.06 1.16 -15.82
N TYR A 147 2.86 0.10 -15.97
CA TYR A 147 2.51 -1.24 -15.46
C TYR A 147 2.41 -1.25 -13.94
N VAL A 148 3.35 -0.61 -13.25
CA VAL A 148 3.29 -0.48 -11.79
C VAL A 148 2.02 0.27 -11.35
N ARG A 149 1.64 1.35 -12.04
CA ARG A 149 0.39 2.06 -11.75
C ARG A 149 -0.84 1.19 -11.96
N ILE A 150 -0.86 0.36 -13.00
CA ILE A 150 -1.97 -0.58 -13.24
C ILE A 150 -2.06 -1.60 -12.09
N ILE A 151 -0.95 -2.23 -11.72
CA ILE A 151 -0.90 -3.22 -10.62
C ILE A 151 -1.35 -2.60 -9.31
N ILE A 152 -0.80 -1.43 -8.94
CA ILE A 152 -1.18 -0.72 -7.73
C ILE A 152 -2.67 -0.37 -7.76
N GLN A 153 -3.20 0.10 -8.90
CA GLN A 153 -4.61 0.45 -9.00
C GLN A 153 -5.51 -0.77 -8.81
N ILE A 154 -5.15 -1.94 -9.34
CA ILE A 154 -5.88 -3.20 -9.11
C ILE A 154 -5.90 -3.53 -7.62
N LEU A 155 -4.73 -3.49 -6.96
CA LEU A 155 -4.60 -3.80 -5.53
C LEU A 155 -5.36 -2.80 -4.64
N LEU A 156 -5.24 -1.51 -4.94
CA LEU A 156 -5.91 -0.45 -4.18
C LEU A 156 -7.43 -0.50 -4.34
N GLN A 157 -7.91 -0.75 -5.56
CA GLN A 157 -9.34 -0.81 -5.84
C GLN A 157 -10.00 -1.92 -5.03
N TRP A 158 -9.37 -3.10 -4.97
CA TRP A 158 -9.85 -4.21 -4.14
C TRP A 158 -9.79 -3.88 -2.66
N VAL A 159 -8.61 -3.53 -2.14
CA VAL A 159 -8.42 -3.43 -0.69
C VAL A 159 -9.21 -2.27 -0.05
N ALA A 160 -9.57 -1.27 -0.85
CA ALA A 160 -10.38 -0.13 -0.43
C ALA A 160 -11.89 -0.40 -0.47
N GLU A 161 -12.35 -1.57 -0.89
CA GLU A 161 -13.77 -1.92 -0.83
C GLU A 161 -14.30 -1.88 0.62
N ASP A 162 -15.61 -1.74 0.78
CA ASP A 162 -16.24 -1.78 2.12
C ASP A 162 -16.01 -3.12 2.82
N SER A 163 -15.95 -4.19 2.03
CA SER A 163 -15.74 -5.57 2.48
C SER A 163 -14.90 -6.33 1.43
N PRO A 164 -13.59 -6.07 1.33
CA PRO A 164 -12.72 -6.72 0.35
C PRO A 164 -12.71 -8.24 0.54
N ALA A 165 -12.64 -8.99 -0.56
CA ALA A 165 -12.43 -10.43 -0.48
C ALA A 165 -11.15 -10.75 0.32
N PRO A 166 -11.14 -11.80 1.16
CA PRO A 166 -9.95 -12.17 1.92
C PRO A 166 -8.80 -12.59 0.99
N PRO A 167 -7.53 -12.51 1.44
CA PRO A 167 -6.37 -12.89 0.62
C PRO A 167 -6.45 -14.30 0.04
N SER A 168 -7.04 -15.24 0.75
CA SER A 168 -7.23 -16.62 0.29
C SER A 168 -8.10 -16.77 -0.96
N ILE A 169 -8.83 -15.72 -1.34
CA ILE A 169 -9.66 -15.66 -2.55
C ILE A 169 -9.02 -14.69 -3.55
N TYR A 170 -8.72 -13.48 -3.09
CA TYR A 170 -8.29 -12.41 -3.99
C TYR A 170 -6.94 -12.66 -4.65
N CYS A 171 -6.06 -13.48 -4.06
CA CYS A 171 -4.80 -13.83 -4.71
C CYS A 171 -5.00 -14.46 -6.10
N ASP A 172 -6.00 -15.33 -6.25
CA ASP A 172 -6.27 -15.99 -7.53
C ASP A 172 -6.95 -15.00 -8.50
N GLU A 173 -7.92 -14.21 -8.02
CA GLU A 173 -8.59 -13.17 -8.80
C GLU A 173 -7.60 -12.10 -9.33
N PHE A 174 -6.62 -11.71 -8.52
CA PHE A 174 -5.55 -10.81 -8.90
C PHE A 174 -4.70 -11.37 -10.04
N LEU A 175 -4.35 -12.67 -9.97
CA LEU A 175 -3.55 -13.32 -11.01
C LEU A 175 -4.33 -13.48 -12.31
N GLU A 176 -5.61 -13.85 -12.23
CA GLU A 176 -6.50 -13.91 -13.40
C GLU A 176 -6.61 -12.53 -14.09
N LEU A 177 -6.80 -11.45 -13.31
CA LEU A 177 -6.82 -10.08 -13.83
C LEU A 177 -5.49 -9.70 -14.49
N CYS A 178 -4.37 -10.07 -13.88
CA CYS A 178 -3.05 -9.82 -14.42
C CYS A 178 -2.81 -10.54 -15.75
N GLU A 179 -3.26 -11.79 -15.87
CA GLU A 179 -3.17 -12.58 -17.10
C GLU A 179 -4.05 -11.97 -18.19
N MET A 180 -5.30 -11.61 -17.88
CA MET A 180 -6.20 -10.94 -18.82
C MET A 180 -5.63 -9.62 -19.37
N LEU A 181 -4.86 -8.90 -18.56
CA LEU A 181 -4.21 -7.64 -18.93
C LEU A 181 -2.80 -7.83 -19.50
N HIS A 182 -2.35 -9.08 -19.68
CA HIS A 182 -1.02 -9.43 -20.19
C HIS A 182 0.13 -8.83 -19.35
N LEU A 183 -0.08 -8.60 -18.05
CA LEU A 183 0.94 -7.97 -17.20
C LEU A 183 2.17 -8.87 -16.99
N SER A 184 1.98 -10.19 -17.01
CA SER A 184 3.07 -11.18 -16.92
C SER A 184 4.05 -11.08 -18.10
N ASP A 185 3.62 -10.55 -19.24
CA ASP A 185 4.44 -10.48 -20.43
C ASP A 185 5.54 -9.41 -20.32
N TYR A 186 5.46 -8.53 -19.32
CA TYR A 186 6.37 -7.40 -19.14
C TYR A 186 7.34 -7.57 -17.96
N PHE A 187 7.15 -8.57 -17.13
CA PHE A 187 8.04 -8.86 -16.00
C PHE A 187 8.73 -10.20 -16.19
N ASP A 188 10.04 -10.24 -15.98
CA ASP A 188 10.81 -11.48 -15.92
C ASP A 188 11.92 -11.38 -14.86
N ARG A 189 12.52 -12.54 -14.57
CA ARG A 189 13.66 -12.65 -13.66
C ARG A 189 14.99 -12.80 -14.40
N SER A 190 15.05 -12.46 -15.69
CA SER A 190 16.27 -12.60 -16.52
C SER A 190 17.48 -11.84 -15.95
N TYR A 191 17.23 -10.79 -15.16
CA TYR A 191 18.26 -10.06 -14.43
C TYR A 191 19.01 -10.92 -13.40
N LEU A 192 18.38 -11.95 -12.83
CA LEU A 192 19.00 -12.82 -11.82
C LEU A 192 19.95 -13.86 -12.43
N ASP A 193 19.81 -14.21 -13.71
CA ASP A 193 20.66 -15.19 -14.38
C ASP A 193 22.06 -14.65 -14.72
N ASP A 194 22.21 -13.33 -14.88
CA ASP A 194 23.51 -12.67 -15.15
C ASP A 194 24.35 -12.41 -13.89
N SER A 195 23.85 -12.80 -12.70
CA SER A 195 24.53 -12.62 -11.42
C SER A 195 25.27 -13.86 -10.91
N LEU A 196 25.41 -14.88 -11.77
CA LEU A 196 26.19 -16.11 -11.59
C LEU A 196 27.38 -16.17 -12.55
#